data_AF-A0A844ZUW5-F1
#
_entry.id   AF-A0A844ZUW5-F1
#
_cell.length_a   1.000
_cell.length_b   1.000
_cell.length_c   1.000
_cell.angle_alpha   90.00
_cell.angle_beta   90.00
_cell.angle_gamma   90.00
#
_symmetry.space_group_name_H-M   'P 1'
#
loop_
_entity.id
_entity.type
_entity.pdbx_description
1 polymer ?
#
loop_
_entity_poly.entity_id
_entity_poly.type
_entity_poly.pdbx_seq_one_letter_code
_entity_poly.pdbx_strand_id
1 'polypeptide(L)'
;MLSFSFAAPAAAQNDTGKQLTPAGLQKAITDCTANKRPISCVVVSNHYLAIGPKGEHDTKRRQYLKIGCDAAAANGGATNELRIAGRGTCYRAGQVFLQGVGGPVDNAAAFTHFGRSCDFGNLTACAFNAEALKDGRGVAKDEKAAMALYRKACSETVAVACYQATRMVFFDALKKPADVATNPDYVFARKAAGTACQASWMAQGESCWYHGLYLEGGWGGAKDVPSALGSLEKACTLAPSPERCTTYAVSLTRGPAATRDPAKTKRLLQDACGAKYEYACNQLKRL
;
A
#
# COMPACT_ATOMS: atom_id res chain seq x y z
N MET A 1 1.07 -12.48 -8.55
CA MET A 1 -0.23 -11.79 -8.58
C MET A 1 -0.59 -11.45 -7.13
N LEU A 2 -0.50 -10.18 -6.75
CA LEU A 2 -0.75 -9.73 -5.37
C LEU A 2 -2.26 -9.68 -5.14
N SER A 3 -2.81 -10.73 -4.51
CA SER A 3 -4.19 -10.72 -4.01
C SER A 3 -4.21 -9.94 -2.70
N PHE A 4 -4.71 -8.72 -2.74
CA PHE A 4 -4.94 -7.90 -1.56
C PHE A 4 -6.15 -8.46 -0.78
N SER A 5 -5.91 -9.31 0.21
CA SER A 5 -6.91 -9.53 1.27
C SER A 5 -6.90 -8.32 2.19
N PHE A 6 -7.82 -7.39 1.91
CA PHE A 6 -8.13 -6.31 2.83
C PHE A 6 -8.65 -6.91 4.14
N ALA A 7 -8.22 -6.32 5.27
CA ALA A 7 -8.95 -6.46 6.52
C ALA A 7 -10.44 -6.25 6.23
N ALA A 8 -11.28 -7.11 6.81
CA ALA A 8 -12.73 -7.10 6.60
C ALA A 8 -13.23 -5.64 6.64
N PRO A 9 -14.13 -5.24 5.71
CA PRO A 9 -14.68 -3.90 5.74
C PRO A 9 -15.15 -3.62 7.16
N ALA A 10 -14.84 -2.43 7.70
CA ALA A 10 -15.44 -1.99 8.94
C ALA A 10 -16.93 -2.34 8.85
N ALA A 11 -17.36 -3.27 9.70
CA ALA A 11 -18.63 -3.96 9.51
C ALA A 11 -19.72 -2.91 9.31
N ALA A 12 -20.54 -3.08 8.27
CA ALA A 12 -21.62 -2.16 8.00
C ALA A 12 -22.48 -2.09 9.27
N GLN A 13 -22.51 -0.94 9.93
CA GLN A 13 -23.28 -0.70 11.14
C GLN A 13 -24.53 0.08 10.79
N ASN A 14 -25.64 -0.23 11.48
CA ASN A 14 -26.83 0.62 11.41
C ASN A 14 -26.63 1.90 12.26
N ASP A 15 -27.64 2.76 12.25
CA ASP A 15 -27.72 4.04 12.98
C ASP A 15 -27.67 3.92 14.51
N THR A 16 -27.74 2.71 15.06
CA THR A 16 -27.54 2.40 16.49
C THR A 16 -26.17 1.78 16.79
N GLY A 17 -25.27 1.70 15.80
CA GLY A 17 -23.91 1.16 15.94
C GLY A 17 -23.83 -0.37 15.91
N LYS A 18 -24.91 -1.07 15.56
CA LYS A 18 -24.96 -2.54 15.54
C LYS A 18 -24.48 -3.09 14.19
N GLN A 19 -23.55 -4.05 14.21
CA GLN A 19 -23.01 -4.67 13.01
C GLN A 19 -24.06 -5.52 12.26
N LEU A 20 -24.12 -5.37 10.95
CA LEU A 20 -25.00 -6.12 10.05
C LEU A 20 -24.36 -7.43 9.62
N THR A 21 -25.15 -8.51 9.64
CA THR A 21 -24.74 -9.81 9.09
C THR A 21 -24.81 -9.82 7.56
N PRO A 22 -24.11 -10.72 6.86
CA PRO A 22 -24.16 -10.81 5.40
C PRO A 22 -25.58 -10.99 4.83
N ALA A 23 -26.43 -11.77 5.50
CA ALA A 23 -27.85 -11.92 5.16
C ALA A 23 -28.66 -10.64 5.42
N GLY A 24 -28.32 -9.88 6.48
CA GLY A 24 -28.93 -8.58 6.79
C GLY A 24 -28.61 -7.52 5.74
N LEU A 25 -27.39 -7.54 5.19
CA LEU A 25 -26.97 -6.67 4.09
C LEU A 25 -27.71 -7.03 2.78
N GLN A 26 -27.79 -8.32 2.43
CA GLN A 26 -28.48 -8.79 1.22
C GLN A 26 -30.00 -8.51 1.25
N LYS A 27 -30.62 -8.63 2.43
CA LYS A 27 -32.03 -8.29 2.64
C LYS A 27 -32.29 -6.79 2.54
N ALA A 28 -31.39 -5.94 3.05
CA ALA A 28 -31.48 -4.49 2.88
C ALA A 28 -31.40 -4.05 1.41
N ILE A 29 -30.59 -4.74 0.60
CA ILE A 29 -30.49 -4.53 -0.86
C ILE A 29 -31.78 -4.97 -1.58
N THR A 30 -32.39 -6.07 -1.15
CA THR A 30 -33.62 -6.63 -1.75
C THR A 30 -34.87 -5.82 -1.39
N ASP A 31 -34.97 -5.37 -0.14
CA ASP A 31 -36.08 -4.53 0.34
C ASP A 31 -36.03 -3.11 -0.29
N CYS A 32 -34.83 -2.65 -0.68
CA CYS A 32 -34.60 -1.39 -1.40
C CYS A 32 -35.12 -1.44 -2.86
N THR A 33 -34.92 -2.56 -3.55
CA THR A 33 -35.39 -2.77 -4.94
C THR A 33 -36.89 -3.08 -5.03
N ALA A 34 -37.50 -3.57 -3.94
CA ALA A 34 -38.93 -3.92 -3.86
C ALA A 34 -39.85 -2.81 -3.32
N ASN A 35 -39.32 -1.63 -2.96
CA ASN A 35 -40.09 -0.43 -2.59
C ASN A 35 -41.06 -0.59 -1.39
N LYS A 36 -40.72 -1.43 -0.39
CA LYS A 36 -41.69 -1.83 0.66
C LYS A 36 -41.57 -1.20 2.06
N ARG A 37 -40.46 -0.59 2.52
CA ARG A 37 -40.37 0.14 3.81
C ARG A 37 -39.21 1.17 3.85
N PRO A 38 -39.24 2.19 4.73
CA PRO A 38 -38.42 3.39 4.61
C PRO A 38 -37.07 3.25 5.32
N ILE A 39 -36.04 3.86 4.73
CA ILE A 39 -34.68 4.09 5.27
C ILE A 39 -33.72 2.90 5.10
N SER A 40 -32.80 2.98 4.14
CA SER A 40 -31.47 2.33 4.09
C SER A 40 -30.77 2.71 2.77
N CYS A 41 -29.55 3.24 2.83
CA CYS A 41 -28.83 3.79 1.68
C CYS A 41 -27.73 2.85 1.16
N VAL A 42 -27.62 2.71 -0.17
CA VAL A 42 -26.63 1.89 -0.91
C VAL A 42 -25.78 2.77 -1.83
N VAL A 43 -24.53 2.37 -2.09
CA VAL A 43 -23.58 3.00 -3.04
C VAL A 43 -23.99 2.68 -4.48
N VAL A 44 -24.19 3.68 -5.32
CA VAL A 44 -24.40 3.50 -6.77
C VAL A 44 -23.54 4.51 -7.53
N SER A 45 -22.47 4.03 -8.19
CA SER A 45 -21.58 4.86 -9.00
C SER A 45 -20.96 6.04 -8.20
N ASN A 46 -21.15 7.29 -8.65
CA ASN A 46 -20.63 8.51 -8.03
C ASN A 46 -21.55 9.14 -6.96
N HIS A 47 -22.56 8.41 -6.45
CA HIS A 47 -23.54 8.95 -5.51
C HIS A 47 -23.76 8.05 -4.29
N TYR A 48 -23.94 8.68 -3.13
CA TYR A 48 -24.53 8.06 -1.94
C TYR A 48 -25.89 8.72 -1.68
N LEU A 49 -26.90 7.91 -1.37
CA LEU A 49 -28.22 8.40 -0.95
C LEU A 49 -28.21 8.65 0.57
N ALA A 50 -28.95 9.65 1.08
CA ALA A 50 -29.26 9.82 2.50
C ALA A 50 -30.72 10.28 2.63
N ILE A 51 -31.53 9.67 3.51
CA ILE A 51 -32.90 10.13 3.83
C ILE A 51 -33.06 10.16 5.35
N GLY A 52 -33.38 11.35 5.91
CA GLY A 52 -33.62 11.58 7.34
C GLY A 52 -35.09 11.39 7.78
N PRO A 53 -35.41 11.56 9.07
CA PRO A 53 -36.73 11.29 9.62
C PRO A 53 -37.76 12.38 9.27
N LYS A 54 -39.03 11.97 9.17
CA LYS A 54 -40.18 12.78 8.74
C LYS A 54 -40.47 13.97 9.66
N GLY A 55 -40.79 15.10 9.05
CA GLY A 55 -41.49 16.23 9.66
C GLY A 55 -41.69 17.38 8.68
N GLU A 56 -42.83 17.38 8.01
CA GLU A 56 -43.52 18.52 7.37
C GLU A 56 -42.85 19.33 6.23
N HIS A 57 -43.53 19.28 5.08
CA HIS A 57 -43.54 20.27 3.99
C HIS A 57 -42.20 20.73 3.40
N ASP A 58 -41.62 19.93 2.50
CA ASP A 58 -41.16 20.48 1.22
C ASP A 58 -41.00 19.38 0.17
N THR A 59 -41.89 19.35 -0.83
CA THR A 59 -41.77 18.53 -2.04
C THR A 59 -40.53 18.88 -2.90
N LYS A 60 -39.69 19.84 -2.46
CA LYS A 60 -38.48 20.31 -3.18
C LYS A 60 -37.14 19.79 -2.65
N ARG A 61 -37.07 18.97 -1.61
CA ARG A 61 -35.78 18.48 -1.05
C ARG A 61 -35.58 16.98 -1.23
N ARG A 62 -35.37 16.54 -2.47
CA ARG A 62 -34.48 15.39 -2.73
C ARG A 62 -33.05 15.92 -2.64
N GLN A 63 -32.29 15.56 -1.61
CA GLN A 63 -30.86 15.88 -1.57
C GLN A 63 -30.09 14.69 -2.14
N TYR A 64 -29.53 14.86 -3.33
CA TYR A 64 -28.51 13.95 -3.86
C TYR A 64 -27.17 14.32 -3.21
N LEU A 65 -26.50 13.39 -2.54
CA LEU A 65 -25.15 13.65 -2.02
C LEU A 65 -24.16 13.49 -3.18
N LYS A 66 -23.79 14.60 -3.82
CA LYS A 66 -22.71 14.61 -4.81
C LYS A 66 -21.39 14.54 -4.06
N ILE A 67 -20.79 13.36 -4.04
CA ILE A 67 -19.43 13.18 -3.55
C ILE A 67 -18.49 13.71 -4.64
N GLY A 68 -18.20 15.01 -4.56
CA GLY A 68 -17.33 15.70 -5.49
C GLY A 68 -15.87 15.57 -5.07
N CYS A 69 -15.03 15.01 -5.94
CA CYS A 69 -13.59 15.14 -5.85
C CYS A 69 -13.06 16.41 -6.55
N ASP A 70 -13.93 17.36 -6.88
CA ASP A 70 -13.57 18.60 -7.59
C ASP A 70 -13.23 19.71 -6.59
N ALA A 71 -12.05 20.33 -6.73
CA ALA A 71 -11.61 21.47 -5.92
C ALA A 71 -12.49 22.72 -6.10
N ALA A 72 -13.17 22.85 -7.26
CA ALA A 72 -14.09 23.96 -7.55
C ALA A 72 -15.38 23.92 -6.72
N ALA A 73 -15.68 22.82 -6.03
CA ALA A 73 -16.91 22.67 -5.24
C ALA A 73 -16.87 23.41 -3.89
N ALA A 74 -15.75 24.04 -3.53
CA ALA A 74 -15.63 24.83 -2.30
C ALA A 74 -16.27 26.23 -2.41
N ASN A 75 -16.42 26.80 -3.62
CA ASN A 75 -16.93 28.15 -3.83
C ASN A 75 -17.96 28.21 -4.96
N GLY A 76 -19.24 28.01 -4.63
CA GLY A 76 -20.36 28.52 -5.43
C GLY A 76 -21.26 27.47 -6.13
N GLY A 77 -22.57 27.58 -5.90
CA GLY A 77 -23.60 26.99 -6.75
C GLY A 77 -24.77 26.36 -5.99
N ALA A 78 -25.83 27.14 -5.78
CA ALA A 78 -27.06 26.77 -5.09
C ALA A 78 -27.76 25.54 -5.70
N THR A 79 -27.61 24.37 -5.08
CA THR A 79 -28.60 23.28 -5.09
C THR A 79 -28.62 22.63 -3.70
N ASN A 80 -29.74 22.02 -3.32
CA ASN A 80 -29.93 21.29 -2.06
C ASN A 80 -29.04 20.02 -1.99
N GLU A 81 -27.71 20.15 -2.08
CA GLU A 81 -26.73 19.08 -2.06
C GLU A 81 -25.72 19.33 -0.92
N LEU A 82 -25.64 18.43 0.05
CA LEU A 82 -24.56 18.45 1.04
C LEU A 82 -23.28 17.95 0.34
N ARG A 83 -22.31 18.83 0.12
CA ARG A 83 -21.09 18.54 -0.65
C ARG A 83 -19.89 18.36 0.29
N ILE A 84 -19.36 17.14 0.40
CA ILE A 84 -18.18 16.82 1.22
C ILE A 84 -17.00 16.54 0.29
N ALA A 85 -16.22 17.58 -0.02
CA ALA A 85 -14.92 17.42 -0.68
C ALA A 85 -13.86 17.13 0.39
N GLY A 86 -13.08 16.05 0.23
CA GLY A 86 -12.10 15.71 1.25
C GLY A 86 -11.14 14.58 0.89
N ARG A 87 -9.95 14.64 1.51
CA ARG A 87 -8.84 13.70 1.33
C ARG A 87 -9.24 12.22 1.44
N GLY A 88 -10.10 11.87 2.40
CA GLY A 88 -10.53 10.49 2.64
C GLY A 88 -11.56 10.01 1.61
N THR A 89 -12.39 10.92 1.12
CA THR A 89 -13.47 10.60 0.19
C THR A 89 -12.94 10.27 -1.20
N CYS A 90 -11.98 11.07 -1.70
CA CYS A 90 -11.34 10.80 -2.98
C CYS A 90 -10.45 9.57 -2.97
N TYR A 91 -9.85 9.26 -1.83
CA TYR A 91 -9.11 8.01 -1.66
C TYR A 91 -10.03 6.79 -1.82
N ARG A 92 -11.18 6.79 -1.14
CA ARG A 92 -12.15 5.68 -1.25
C ARG A 92 -12.71 5.54 -2.66
N ALA A 93 -13.01 6.65 -3.33
CA ALA A 93 -13.43 6.61 -4.73
C ALA A 93 -12.36 5.97 -5.63
N GLY A 94 -11.08 6.34 -5.44
CA GLY A 94 -9.97 5.69 -6.14
C GLY A 94 -9.92 4.19 -5.92
N GLN A 95 -10.18 3.72 -4.68
CA GLN A 95 -10.23 2.28 -4.37
C GLN A 95 -11.39 1.56 -5.06
N VAL A 96 -12.58 2.18 -5.09
CA VAL A 96 -13.76 1.62 -5.75
C VAL A 96 -13.48 1.36 -7.24
N PHE A 97 -12.90 2.35 -7.94
CA PHE A 97 -12.55 2.22 -9.35
C PHE A 97 -11.42 1.22 -9.60
N LEU A 98 -10.41 1.19 -8.72
CA LEU A 98 -9.31 0.24 -8.82
C LEU A 98 -9.78 -1.22 -8.63
N GLN A 99 -10.80 -1.44 -7.78
CA GLN A 99 -11.34 -2.76 -7.47
C GLN A 99 -12.51 -3.19 -8.38
N GLY A 100 -13.10 -2.26 -9.15
CA GLY A 100 -14.32 -2.55 -9.91
C GLY A 100 -15.53 -2.82 -9.00
N VAL A 101 -15.64 -2.10 -7.88
CA VAL A 101 -16.81 -2.26 -7.00
C VAL A 101 -18.01 -1.55 -7.63
N GLY A 102 -19.04 -2.31 -8.01
CA GLY A 102 -20.25 -1.77 -8.65
C GLY A 102 -20.10 -1.44 -10.14
N GLY A 103 -19.03 -1.92 -10.79
CA GLY A 103 -18.76 -1.72 -12.22
C GLY A 103 -17.46 -2.42 -12.65
N PRO A 104 -17.01 -2.29 -13.91
CA PRO A 104 -15.69 -2.78 -14.31
C PRO A 104 -14.56 -1.99 -13.62
N VAL A 105 -13.37 -2.58 -13.52
CA VAL A 105 -12.16 -1.87 -13.08
C VAL A 105 -11.87 -0.70 -14.04
N ASP A 106 -11.68 0.49 -13.47
CA ASP A 106 -11.32 1.69 -14.21
C ASP A 106 -10.06 2.33 -13.59
N ASN A 107 -8.91 1.99 -14.17
CA ASN A 107 -7.63 2.50 -13.68
C ASN A 107 -7.46 4.00 -13.92
N ALA A 108 -8.08 4.57 -14.95
CA ALA A 108 -7.95 5.99 -15.28
C ALA A 108 -8.76 6.85 -14.29
N ALA A 109 -9.97 6.40 -13.96
CA ALA A 109 -10.74 6.97 -12.87
C ALA A 109 -10.01 6.82 -11.53
N ALA A 110 -9.46 5.64 -11.22
CA ALA A 110 -8.69 5.42 -10.00
C ALA A 110 -7.50 6.39 -9.88
N PHE A 111 -6.69 6.51 -10.95
CA PHE A 111 -5.57 7.45 -11.03
C PHE A 111 -6.01 8.88 -10.71
N THR A 112 -7.08 9.35 -11.37
CA THR A 112 -7.61 10.71 -11.20
C THR A 112 -8.05 10.97 -9.75
N HIS A 113 -8.75 10.03 -9.13
CA HIS A 113 -9.26 10.20 -7.77
C HIS A 113 -8.16 10.10 -6.70
N PHE A 114 -7.18 9.21 -6.88
CA PHE A 114 -6.01 9.17 -6.02
C PHE A 114 -5.15 10.44 -6.16
N GLY A 115 -5.03 11.00 -7.36
CA GLY A 115 -4.33 12.26 -7.62
C GLY A 115 -4.97 13.41 -6.85
N ARG A 116 -6.29 13.59 -6.98
CA ARG A 116 -7.04 14.60 -6.21
C ARG A 116 -6.95 14.40 -4.71
N SER A 117 -7.00 13.16 -4.23
CA SER A 117 -6.80 12.85 -2.82
C SER A 117 -5.39 13.22 -2.34
N CYS A 118 -4.37 12.99 -3.17
CA CYS A 118 -3.00 13.42 -2.92
C CYS A 118 -2.87 14.94 -2.86
N ASP A 119 -3.55 15.67 -3.74
CA ASP A 119 -3.60 17.14 -3.73
C ASP A 119 -4.23 17.68 -2.44
N PHE A 120 -5.21 16.97 -1.87
CA PHE A 120 -5.77 17.24 -0.54
C PHE A 120 -4.89 16.74 0.62
N GLY A 121 -3.64 16.36 0.38
CA GLY A 121 -2.69 15.94 1.42
C GLY A 121 -2.86 14.50 1.90
N ASN A 122 -3.54 13.62 1.15
CA ASN A 122 -3.51 12.19 1.45
C ASN A 122 -2.25 11.55 0.86
N LEU A 123 -1.22 11.41 1.69
CA LEU A 123 0.07 10.86 1.28
C LEU A 123 0.01 9.38 0.91
N THR A 124 -0.92 8.62 1.49
CA THR A 124 -1.20 7.25 1.04
C THR A 124 -1.76 7.26 -0.38
N ALA A 125 -2.67 8.19 -0.70
CA ALA A 125 -3.18 8.35 -2.07
C ALA A 125 -2.08 8.80 -3.06
N CYS A 126 -1.13 9.63 -2.61
CA CYS A 126 0.05 9.96 -3.40
C CYS A 126 0.84 8.69 -3.79
N ALA A 127 0.98 7.73 -2.87
CA ALA A 127 1.66 6.47 -3.14
C ALA A 127 0.90 5.58 -4.17
N PHE A 128 -0.43 5.57 -4.12
CA PHE A 128 -1.25 4.86 -5.12
C PHE A 128 -1.21 5.54 -6.50
N ASN A 129 -1.25 6.87 -6.53
CA ASN A 129 -1.10 7.64 -7.76
C ASN A 129 0.30 7.42 -8.38
N ALA A 130 1.35 7.40 -7.55
CA ALA A 130 2.72 7.05 -7.96
C ALA A 130 2.80 5.62 -8.54
N GLU A 131 2.11 4.66 -7.95
CA GLU A 131 2.10 3.28 -8.44
C GLU A 131 1.45 3.17 -9.82
N ALA A 132 0.36 3.90 -10.04
CA ALA A 132 -0.28 3.98 -11.35
C ALA A 132 0.66 4.57 -12.42
N LEU A 133 1.42 5.63 -12.10
CA LEU A 133 2.44 6.20 -12.99
C LEU A 133 3.61 5.23 -13.23
N LYS A 134 4.07 4.53 -12.20
CA LYS A 134 5.16 3.53 -12.31
C LYS A 134 4.77 2.38 -13.24
N ASP A 135 3.53 1.91 -13.15
CA ASP A 135 3.06 0.75 -13.91
C ASP A 135 2.36 1.12 -15.23
N GLY A 136 2.04 2.39 -15.46
CA GLY A 136 1.22 2.83 -16.59
C GLY A 136 -0.25 2.40 -16.47
N ARG A 137 -0.80 2.29 -15.25
CA ARG A 137 -2.18 1.85 -15.02
C ARG A 137 -3.15 3.02 -15.12
N GLY A 138 -3.86 3.12 -16.23
CA GLY A 138 -4.86 4.17 -16.46
C GLY A 138 -4.25 5.55 -16.76
N VAL A 139 -2.93 5.62 -16.93
CA VAL A 139 -2.15 6.81 -17.27
C VAL A 139 -0.90 6.35 -18.03
N ALA A 140 -0.30 7.23 -18.83
CA ALA A 140 1.00 6.94 -19.43
C ALA A 140 2.05 6.67 -18.34
N LYS A 141 2.92 5.70 -18.59
CA LYS A 141 3.99 5.34 -17.65
C LYS A 141 4.98 6.49 -17.50
N ASP A 142 5.24 6.91 -16.27
CA ASP A 142 6.22 7.95 -15.91
C ASP A 142 6.88 7.61 -14.57
N GLU A 143 8.02 6.93 -14.63
CA GLU A 143 8.77 6.51 -13.44
C GLU A 143 9.37 7.70 -12.67
N LYS A 144 9.64 8.82 -13.35
CA LYS A 144 10.20 10.03 -12.72
C LYS A 144 9.15 10.72 -11.86
N ALA A 145 7.94 10.90 -12.40
CA ALA A 145 6.80 11.42 -11.66
C ALA A 145 6.41 10.49 -10.50
N ALA A 146 6.42 9.16 -10.72
CA ALA A 146 6.19 8.18 -9.67
C ALA A 146 7.20 8.31 -8.51
N MET A 147 8.50 8.38 -8.82
CA MET A 147 9.55 8.54 -7.81
C MET A 147 9.37 9.83 -7.00
N ALA A 148 8.99 10.95 -7.63
CA ALA A 148 8.74 12.21 -6.92
C ALA A 148 7.60 12.09 -5.90
N LEU A 149 6.48 11.46 -6.28
CA LEU A 149 5.36 11.21 -5.38
C LEU A 149 5.69 10.22 -4.26
N TYR A 150 6.46 9.16 -4.55
CA TYR A 150 6.92 8.25 -3.52
C TYR A 150 7.87 8.91 -2.52
N ARG A 151 8.79 9.76 -2.97
CA ARG A 151 9.66 10.56 -2.08
C ARG A 151 8.85 11.48 -1.18
N LYS A 152 7.87 12.20 -1.74
CA LYS A 152 6.96 13.08 -0.99
C LYS A 152 6.18 12.31 0.08
N ALA A 153 5.66 11.13 -0.23
CA ALA A 153 4.93 10.34 0.76
C ALA A 153 5.89 9.69 1.78
N CYS A 154 7.08 9.28 1.37
CA CYS A 154 8.07 8.68 2.25
C CYS A 154 8.69 9.68 3.25
N SER A 155 8.83 10.96 2.89
CA SER A 155 9.32 11.99 3.82
C SER A 155 8.45 12.11 5.08
N GLU A 156 7.18 11.75 4.97
CA GLU A 156 6.21 11.70 6.06
C GLU A 156 5.95 10.25 6.54
N THR A 157 6.93 9.37 6.33
CA THR A 157 6.97 7.99 6.85
C THR A 157 5.87 7.05 6.34
N VAL A 158 5.22 7.37 5.20
CA VAL A 158 4.28 6.42 4.57
C VAL A 158 5.06 5.18 4.10
N ALA A 159 4.95 4.10 4.88
CA ALA A 159 5.78 2.91 4.73
C ALA A 159 5.73 2.30 3.32
N VAL A 160 4.53 2.23 2.71
CA VAL A 160 4.38 1.72 1.34
C VAL A 160 5.13 2.59 0.32
N ALA A 161 5.16 3.91 0.51
CA ALA A 161 5.88 4.80 -0.39
C ALA A 161 7.41 4.65 -0.24
N CYS A 162 7.89 4.57 1.01
CA CYS A 162 9.30 4.30 1.29
C CYS A 162 9.76 2.97 0.69
N TYR A 163 8.95 1.92 0.86
CA TYR A 163 9.19 0.60 0.28
C TYR A 163 9.29 0.67 -1.25
N GLN A 164 8.30 1.27 -1.92
CA GLN A 164 8.27 1.34 -3.39
C GLN A 164 9.43 2.18 -3.94
N ALA A 165 9.76 3.31 -3.29
CA ALA A 165 10.90 4.13 -3.69
C ALA A 165 12.22 3.37 -3.55
N THR A 166 12.42 2.69 -2.41
CA THR A 166 13.60 1.85 -2.16
C THR A 166 13.75 0.77 -3.22
N ARG A 167 12.65 0.10 -3.56
CA ARG A 167 12.64 -0.97 -4.56
C ARG A 167 12.97 -0.45 -5.96
N MET A 168 12.43 0.70 -6.35
CA MET A 168 12.76 1.34 -7.64
C MET A 168 14.25 1.65 -7.74
N VAL A 169 14.83 2.27 -6.71
CA VAL A 169 16.27 2.59 -6.68
C VAL A 169 17.11 1.31 -6.70
N PHE A 170 16.70 0.27 -5.98
CA PHE A 170 17.44 -0.99 -5.95
C PHE A 170 17.55 -1.65 -7.33
N PHE A 171 16.44 -1.74 -8.06
CA PHE A 171 16.45 -2.35 -9.41
C PHE A 171 17.14 -1.47 -10.46
N ASP A 172 17.14 -0.14 -10.31
CA ASP A 172 17.90 0.74 -11.19
C ASP A 172 19.41 0.54 -11.00
N ALA A 173 19.86 0.47 -9.75
CA ALA A 173 21.26 0.23 -9.40
C ALA A 173 21.81 -1.11 -9.91
N LEU A 174 20.98 -2.17 -9.94
CA LEU A 174 21.38 -3.46 -10.51
C LEU A 174 21.72 -3.36 -12.01
N LYS A 175 21.20 -2.36 -12.72
CA LYS A 175 21.49 -2.13 -14.14
C LYS A 175 22.75 -1.28 -14.36
N LYS A 176 23.06 -0.39 -13.41
CA LYS A 176 24.15 0.60 -13.53
C LYS A 176 24.78 0.87 -12.15
N PRO A 177 25.67 0.00 -11.66
CA PRO A 177 26.35 0.24 -10.39
C PRO A 177 27.38 1.36 -10.56
N ALA A 178 27.07 2.56 -10.10
CA ALA A 178 28.03 3.67 -10.06
C ALA A 178 27.91 4.41 -8.72
N ASP A 179 29.07 4.54 -8.05
CA ASP A 179 29.23 5.09 -6.70
C ASP A 179 28.10 4.71 -5.73
N VAL A 180 28.06 3.42 -5.38
CA VAL A 180 27.05 2.88 -4.47
C VAL A 180 27.09 3.56 -3.10
N ALA A 181 28.23 4.12 -2.68
CA ALA A 181 28.39 4.67 -1.34
C ALA A 181 27.80 6.07 -1.21
N THR A 182 28.06 6.98 -2.16
CA THR A 182 27.73 8.41 -1.98
C THR A 182 26.55 8.91 -2.82
N ASN A 183 26.06 8.11 -3.77
CA ASN A 183 24.93 8.52 -4.60
C ASN A 183 23.69 8.86 -3.74
N PRO A 184 23.09 10.05 -3.91
CA PRO A 184 22.00 10.55 -3.07
C PRO A 184 20.75 9.66 -3.14
N ASP A 185 20.53 8.96 -4.25
CA ASP A 185 19.39 8.05 -4.40
C ASP A 185 19.55 6.82 -3.51
N TYR A 186 20.77 6.30 -3.38
CA TYR A 186 21.08 5.19 -2.48
C TYR A 186 21.06 5.61 -1.02
N VAL A 187 21.55 6.81 -0.71
CA VAL A 187 21.46 7.38 0.65
C VAL A 187 20.00 7.51 1.07
N PHE A 188 19.16 8.06 0.20
CA PHE A 188 17.72 8.13 0.42
C PHE A 188 17.10 6.73 0.58
N ALA A 189 17.38 5.80 -0.34
CA ALA A 189 16.77 4.48 -0.33
C ALA A 189 17.17 3.64 0.88
N ARG A 190 18.44 3.69 1.33
CA ARG A 190 18.87 3.03 2.57
C ARG A 190 18.08 3.53 3.77
N LYS A 191 17.94 4.86 3.91
CA LYS A 191 17.15 5.46 4.99
C LYS A 191 15.68 5.07 4.88
N ALA A 192 15.09 5.18 3.70
CA ALA A 192 13.70 4.83 3.44
C ALA A 192 13.40 3.36 3.76
N ALA A 193 14.29 2.45 3.39
CA ALA A 193 14.19 1.02 3.72
C ALA A 193 14.15 0.80 5.24
N GLY A 194 15.04 1.49 5.98
CA GLY A 194 15.09 1.44 7.43
C GLY A 194 13.81 1.97 8.09
N THR A 195 13.30 3.12 7.63
CA THR A 195 12.01 3.67 8.09
C THR A 195 10.85 2.72 7.82
N ALA A 196 10.76 2.15 6.62
CA ALA A 196 9.71 1.19 6.26
C ALA A 196 9.83 -0.13 7.04
N CYS A 197 11.05 -0.57 7.37
CA CYS A 197 11.29 -1.75 8.21
C CYS A 197 10.80 -1.56 9.65
N GLN A 198 10.80 -0.32 10.17
CA GLN A 198 10.33 -0.01 11.52
C GLN A 198 8.80 0.17 11.62
N ALA A 199 8.10 0.33 10.50
CA ALA A 199 6.67 0.57 10.47
C ALA A 199 5.86 -0.71 10.73
N SER A 200 4.76 -0.64 11.48
CA SER A 200 4.00 -1.82 11.98
C SER A 200 3.09 -2.54 10.95
N TRP A 201 3.30 -2.38 9.64
CA TRP A 201 2.37 -2.83 8.58
C TRP A 201 2.93 -3.97 7.70
N MET A 202 2.08 -4.61 6.89
CA MET A 202 2.34 -5.86 6.13
C MET A 202 3.58 -5.88 5.20
N ALA A 203 4.21 -4.74 4.90
CA ALA A 203 5.43 -4.67 4.06
C ALA A 203 6.75 -4.75 4.86
N GLN A 204 6.70 -5.03 6.16
CA GLN A 204 7.88 -5.08 7.04
C GLN A 204 8.96 -6.06 6.56
N GLY A 205 8.58 -7.30 6.23
CA GLY A 205 9.56 -8.33 5.86
C GLY A 205 10.38 -7.95 4.62
N GLU A 206 9.71 -7.42 3.59
CA GLU A 206 10.35 -6.93 2.36
C GLU A 206 11.21 -5.69 2.62
N SER A 207 10.72 -4.74 3.41
CA SER A 207 11.44 -3.49 3.71
C SER A 207 12.70 -3.76 4.55
N CYS A 208 12.61 -4.65 5.53
CA CYS A 208 13.76 -5.09 6.31
C CYS A 208 14.77 -5.88 5.46
N TRP A 209 14.30 -6.64 4.46
CA TRP A 209 15.17 -7.32 3.51
C TRP A 209 15.96 -6.31 2.67
N TYR A 210 15.30 -5.33 2.05
CA TYR A 210 16.00 -4.25 1.35
C TYR A 210 16.96 -3.50 2.27
N HIS A 211 16.55 -3.13 3.48
CA HIS A 211 17.43 -2.43 4.42
C HIS A 211 18.71 -3.23 4.71
N GLY A 212 18.58 -4.54 4.94
CA GLY A 212 19.70 -5.45 5.10
C GLY A 212 20.65 -5.48 3.89
N LEU A 213 20.10 -5.56 2.68
CA LEU A 213 20.90 -5.55 1.45
C LEU A 213 21.64 -4.23 1.22
N TYR A 214 21.01 -3.08 1.51
CA TYR A 214 21.66 -1.77 1.40
C TYR A 214 22.83 -1.65 2.40
N LEU A 215 22.64 -2.16 3.64
CA LEU A 215 23.67 -2.17 4.67
C LEU A 215 24.85 -3.09 4.34
N GLU A 216 24.59 -4.32 3.87
CA GLU A 216 25.63 -5.28 3.50
C GLU A 216 26.40 -4.84 2.26
N GLY A 217 25.67 -4.28 1.29
CA GLY A 217 26.23 -3.78 0.02
C GLY A 217 27.03 -2.48 0.17
N GLY A 218 26.79 -1.70 1.23
CA GLY A 218 27.36 -0.35 1.36
C GLY A 218 26.68 0.64 0.42
N TRP A 219 25.38 0.48 0.20
CA TRP A 219 24.61 1.32 -0.70
C TRP A 219 24.05 2.50 0.10
N GLY A 220 24.40 3.72 -0.26
CA GLY A 220 24.06 4.93 0.49
C GLY A 220 24.86 5.10 1.79
N GLY A 221 26.05 4.51 1.87
CA GLY A 221 27.02 4.75 2.94
C GLY A 221 27.96 3.56 3.18
N ALA A 222 28.79 3.63 4.22
CA ALA A 222 29.67 2.52 4.59
C ALA A 222 28.89 1.22 4.87
N LYS A 223 29.54 0.08 4.59
CA LYS A 223 29.00 -1.24 4.92
C LYS A 223 28.78 -1.36 6.42
N ASP A 224 27.67 -1.97 6.81
CA ASP A 224 27.32 -2.22 8.20
C ASP A 224 26.68 -3.61 8.33
N VAL A 225 27.56 -4.62 8.36
CA VAL A 225 27.15 -6.03 8.38
C VAL A 225 26.40 -6.41 9.68
N PRO A 226 26.79 -5.96 10.88
CA PRO A 226 26.00 -6.23 12.09
C PRO A 226 24.56 -5.71 12.01
N SER A 227 24.35 -4.46 11.58
CA SER A 227 22.99 -3.94 11.39
C SER A 227 22.25 -4.63 10.25
N ALA A 228 22.97 -5.06 9.21
CA ALA A 228 22.41 -5.82 8.10
C ALA A 228 21.82 -7.14 8.61
N LEU A 229 22.58 -7.88 9.42
CA LEU A 229 22.14 -9.15 10.02
C LEU A 229 20.87 -8.96 10.86
N GLY A 230 20.80 -7.92 11.68
CA GLY A 230 19.59 -7.62 12.46
C GLY A 230 18.37 -7.30 11.58
N SER A 231 18.57 -6.62 10.46
CA SER A 231 17.49 -6.33 9.50
C SER A 231 17.05 -7.58 8.73
N LEU A 232 17.99 -8.42 8.30
CA LEU A 232 17.72 -9.65 7.56
C LEU A 232 17.09 -10.74 8.45
N GLU A 233 17.48 -10.80 9.72
CA GLU A 233 16.84 -11.68 10.70
C GLU A 233 15.37 -11.30 10.89
N LYS A 234 15.08 -10.00 11.08
CA LYS A 234 13.71 -9.48 11.13
C LYS A 234 12.95 -9.80 9.86
N ALA A 235 13.57 -9.65 8.69
CA ALA A 235 12.96 -9.97 7.40
C ALA A 235 12.55 -11.45 7.29
N CYS A 236 13.42 -12.38 7.70
CA CYS A 236 13.14 -13.81 7.73
C CYS A 236 12.07 -14.16 8.79
N THR A 237 12.02 -13.44 9.91
CA THR A 237 11.08 -13.73 11.00
C THR A 237 9.67 -13.20 10.72
N LEU A 238 9.54 -11.97 10.21
CA LEU A 238 8.24 -11.29 10.03
C LEU A 238 7.46 -11.82 8.83
N ALA A 239 8.15 -12.24 7.77
CA ALA A 239 7.54 -12.81 6.58
C ALA A 239 8.46 -13.89 6.02
N PRO A 240 8.54 -15.09 6.64
CA PRO A 240 9.44 -16.13 6.18
C PRO A 240 9.20 -16.49 4.72
N SER A 241 10.27 -16.47 3.94
CA SER A 241 10.30 -16.95 2.55
C SER A 241 11.66 -17.58 2.29
N PRO A 242 11.76 -18.56 1.36
CA PRO A 242 13.05 -19.14 1.00
C PRO A 242 14.08 -18.08 0.63
N GLU A 243 13.69 -17.04 -0.09
CA GLU A 243 14.54 -15.94 -0.53
C GLU A 243 15.12 -15.15 0.66
N ARG A 244 14.26 -14.67 1.57
CA ARG A 244 14.68 -13.82 2.70
C ARG A 244 15.50 -14.60 3.72
N CYS A 245 15.07 -15.81 4.06
CA CYS A 245 15.77 -16.65 5.02
C CYS A 245 17.11 -17.15 4.48
N THR A 246 17.20 -17.43 3.17
CA THR A 246 18.48 -17.74 2.52
C THR A 246 19.41 -16.54 2.51
N THR A 247 18.90 -15.33 2.25
CA THR A 247 19.71 -14.10 2.28
C THR A 247 20.32 -13.89 3.66
N TYR A 248 19.52 -14.06 4.73
CA TYR A 248 20.00 -14.00 6.10
C TYR A 248 21.05 -15.08 6.39
N ALA A 249 20.78 -16.33 6.02
CA ALA A 249 21.72 -17.45 6.22
C ALA A 249 23.07 -17.21 5.52
N VAL A 250 23.05 -16.75 4.27
CA VAL A 250 24.28 -16.41 3.53
C VAL A 250 24.99 -15.22 4.18
N SER A 251 24.27 -14.25 4.73
CA SER A 251 24.88 -13.12 5.43
C SER A 251 25.55 -13.55 6.72
N LEU A 252 24.99 -14.54 7.44
CA LEU A 252 25.61 -15.11 8.65
C LEU A 252 26.99 -15.70 8.36
N THR A 253 27.24 -16.29 7.20
CA THR A 253 28.57 -16.85 6.87
C THR A 253 29.61 -15.76 6.58
N ARG A 254 29.16 -14.61 6.07
CA ARG A 254 30.00 -13.45 5.72
C ARG A 254 30.21 -12.49 6.90
N GLY A 255 29.36 -12.56 7.91
CA GLY A 255 29.41 -11.74 9.11
C GLY A 255 30.68 -11.95 9.96
N PRO A 256 30.94 -11.03 10.91
CA PRO A 256 31.97 -11.20 11.93
C PRO A 256 31.83 -12.54 12.64
N ALA A 257 32.95 -13.16 13.05
CA ALA A 257 32.96 -14.49 13.67
C ALA A 257 31.94 -14.64 14.82
N ALA A 258 31.80 -13.61 15.65
CA ALA A 258 30.86 -13.58 16.78
C ALA A 258 29.37 -13.66 16.37
N THR A 259 29.04 -13.35 15.12
CA THR A 259 27.67 -13.40 14.58
C THR A 259 27.38 -14.66 13.78
N ARG A 260 28.40 -15.49 13.51
CA ARG A 260 28.25 -16.71 12.72
C ARG A 260 27.54 -17.77 13.54
N ASP A 261 26.55 -18.42 12.93
CA ASP A 261 25.87 -19.57 13.50
C ASP A 261 25.77 -20.67 12.42
N PRO A 262 26.75 -21.59 12.35
CA PRO A 262 26.77 -22.64 11.33
C PRO A 262 25.56 -23.58 11.41
N ALA A 263 25.06 -23.86 12.60
CA ALA A 263 23.92 -24.74 12.81
C ALA A 263 22.63 -24.09 12.28
N LYS A 264 22.38 -22.83 12.66
CA LYS A 264 21.25 -22.04 12.15
C LYS A 264 21.35 -21.82 10.64
N THR A 265 22.54 -21.51 10.13
CA THR A 265 22.78 -21.33 8.70
C THR A 265 22.41 -22.60 7.92
N LYS A 266 22.94 -23.76 8.32
CA LYS A 266 22.66 -25.04 7.67
C LYS A 266 21.17 -25.35 7.68
N ARG A 267 20.51 -25.18 8.83
CA ARG A 267 19.06 -25.39 8.97
C ARG A 267 18.25 -24.50 8.02
N LEU A 268 18.51 -23.20 8.00
CA LEU A 268 17.79 -22.25 7.14
C LEU A 268 17.96 -22.60 5.65
N LEU A 269 19.16 -23.00 5.23
CA LEU A 269 19.41 -23.42 3.85
C LEU A 269 18.77 -24.77 3.51
N GLN A 270 18.72 -25.71 4.45
CA GLN A 270 17.99 -26.97 4.29
C GLN A 270 16.50 -26.74 4.11
N ASP A 271 15.89 -25.90 4.95
CA ASP A 271 14.46 -25.55 4.88
C ASP A 271 14.13 -24.88 3.54
N ALA A 272 14.93 -23.89 3.12
CA ALA A 272 14.74 -23.22 1.84
C ALA A 272 15.00 -24.13 0.63
N CYS A 273 15.99 -25.03 0.70
CA CYS A 273 16.22 -26.02 -0.33
C CYS A 273 15.07 -27.04 -0.43
N GLY A 274 14.50 -27.46 0.71
CA GLY A 274 13.30 -28.30 0.77
C GLY A 274 12.08 -27.62 0.14
N ALA A 275 12.00 -26.29 0.24
CA ALA A 275 11.02 -25.46 -0.47
C ALA A 275 11.35 -25.24 -1.97
N LYS A 276 12.30 -26.01 -2.54
CA LYS A 276 12.75 -25.96 -3.94
C LYS A 276 13.38 -24.62 -4.36
N TYR A 277 13.93 -23.86 -3.41
CA TYR A 277 14.69 -22.66 -3.75
C TYR A 277 16.13 -23.02 -4.11
N GLU A 278 16.41 -23.10 -5.41
CA GLU A 278 17.67 -23.63 -5.95
C GLU A 278 18.91 -22.90 -5.42
N TYR A 279 18.83 -21.58 -5.26
CA TYR A 279 19.93 -20.80 -4.70
C TYR A 279 20.32 -21.30 -3.30
N ALA A 280 19.36 -21.64 -2.44
CA ALA A 280 19.65 -22.22 -1.12
C ALA A 280 20.34 -23.58 -1.22
N CYS A 281 19.86 -24.45 -2.11
CA CYS A 281 20.47 -25.76 -2.35
C CYS A 281 21.94 -25.62 -2.78
N ASN A 282 22.24 -24.65 -3.64
CA ASN A 282 23.60 -24.39 -4.11
C ASN A 282 24.50 -23.83 -3.02
N GLN A 283 23.98 -22.99 -2.11
CA GLN A 283 24.74 -22.52 -0.94
C GLN A 283 24.96 -23.66 0.07
N LEU A 284 23.97 -24.53 0.29
CA LEU A 284 24.07 -25.66 1.21
C LEU A 284 25.17 -26.65 0.80
N LYS A 285 25.36 -26.87 -0.51
CA LYS A 285 26.43 -27.72 -1.05
C LYS A 285 27.84 -27.15 -0.83
N ARG A 286 27.96 -25.86 -0.50
CA ARG A 286 29.23 -25.15 -0.30
C ARG A 286 29.61 -25.01 1.19
N LEU A 287 28.70 -25.37 2.09
CA LEU A 287 28.94 -25.45 3.53
C LEU A 287 29.63 -26.76 3.89
#